data_AF-A0A9E0IJF5-F1
#
_entry.id   AF-A0A9E0IJF5-F1
#
_cell.length_a   1.000
_cell.length_b   1.000
_cell.length_c   1.000
_cell.angle_alpha   90.00
_cell.angle_beta   90.00
_cell.angle_gamma   90.00
#
_symmetry.space_group_name_H-M   'P 1'
#
loop_
_entity.id
_entity.type
_entity.pdbx_description
1 polymer ?
#
loop_
_entity_poly.entity_id
_entity_poly.type
_entity_poly.pdbx_seq_one_letter_code
_entity_poly.pdbx_strand_id
1 'polypeptide(L)'
;MSSSALPSTTFVRVRRLRALLALAALAAGGPGLAGCGAEIGDACSLAQDCSPNGDRICDTTSDEGYCTIQGCDFDTCPEEAVCVAFFLGSFANRPCDPATEDVSTDVCGFDELCPLEGFCVPLASEVRYCMRTCEAADDCRDGYECRDATLMRAHGGQPIVAPGQVLGDAPQPFCAQAPVVLP
;
A
#
# COMPACT_ATOMS: atom_id res chain seq x y z
N MET A 1 -1.55 -49.92 92.25
CA MET A 1 -2.94 -49.49 92.02
C MET A 1 -2.96 -48.91 90.61
N SER A 2 -3.02 -49.74 89.57
CA SER A 2 -4.15 -50.52 89.04
C SER A 2 -4.78 -49.82 87.83
N SER A 3 -4.91 -50.62 86.78
CA SER A 3 -5.77 -50.50 85.59
C SER A 3 -5.28 -49.56 84.48
N SER A 4 -4.89 -50.01 83.29
CA SER A 4 -5.43 -50.98 82.28
C SER A 4 -6.07 -50.23 81.11
N ALA A 5 -5.52 -50.39 79.89
CA ALA A 5 -6.21 -50.91 78.69
C ALA A 5 -5.56 -50.44 77.36
N LEU A 6 -5.25 -51.43 76.50
CA LEU A 6 -4.83 -51.38 75.08
C LEU A 6 -6.06 -51.16 74.15
N PRO A 7 -5.98 -51.41 72.82
CA PRO A 7 -5.19 -50.78 71.74
C PRO A 7 -6.12 -50.28 70.61
N SER A 8 -5.61 -49.60 69.57
CA SER A 8 -6.32 -49.57 68.28
C SER A 8 -5.36 -49.43 67.10
N THR A 9 -5.24 -50.53 66.36
CA THR A 9 -4.61 -50.63 65.04
C THR A 9 -5.52 -50.06 63.98
N THR A 10 -5.02 -49.20 63.08
CA THR A 10 -5.66 -49.02 61.76
C THR A 10 -4.62 -48.86 60.67
N PHE A 11 -4.34 -50.00 60.03
CA PHE A 11 -4.12 -50.23 58.60
C PHE A 11 -3.56 -49.09 57.72
N VAL A 12 -2.34 -49.35 57.27
CA VAL A 12 -1.73 -48.92 56.00
C VAL A 12 -2.69 -49.18 54.82
N ARG A 13 -2.98 -48.14 54.02
CA ARG A 13 -3.51 -48.29 52.66
C ARG A 13 -2.51 -47.75 51.63
N VAL A 14 -1.65 -48.65 51.17
CA VAL A 14 -0.98 -48.52 49.88
C VAL A 14 -2.03 -48.72 48.77
N ARG A 15 -2.28 -47.69 47.97
CA ARG A 15 -2.89 -47.80 46.63
C ARG A 15 -1.94 -47.11 45.65
N ARG A 16 -1.01 -47.87 45.08
CA ARG A 16 -1.09 -48.48 43.73
C ARG A 16 -1.16 -47.44 42.61
N LEU A 17 -0.01 -47.29 41.96
CA LEU A 17 0.26 -46.94 40.56
C LEU A 17 -0.97 -46.62 39.70
N ARG A 18 -0.95 -45.43 39.08
CA ARG A 18 -1.15 -45.26 37.64
C ARG A 18 -0.22 -44.15 37.13
N ALA A 19 1.01 -44.55 36.78
CA ALA A 19 1.75 -43.86 35.75
C ALA A 19 0.96 -44.05 34.45
N LEU A 20 0.36 -42.97 33.96
CA LEU A 20 -0.12 -42.88 32.59
C LEU A 20 0.47 -41.62 31.98
N LEU A 21 1.42 -41.88 31.08
CA LEU A 21 1.84 -40.97 30.03
C LEU A 21 0.62 -40.35 29.36
N ALA A 22 0.62 -39.03 29.24
CA ALA A 22 0.04 -38.36 28.09
C ALA A 22 0.95 -37.18 27.76
N LEU A 23 1.98 -37.47 26.95
CA LEU A 23 2.57 -36.47 26.08
C LEU A 23 1.42 -35.87 25.26
N ALA A 24 0.95 -34.68 25.63
CA ALA A 24 0.15 -33.86 24.74
C ALA A 24 1.11 -33.30 23.69
N ALA A 25 1.17 -34.02 22.58
CA ALA A 25 1.92 -33.67 21.40
C ALA A 25 1.51 -32.30 20.85
N LEU A 26 2.50 -31.63 20.28
CA LEU A 26 2.41 -30.50 19.37
C LEU A 26 1.20 -30.61 18.41
N ALA A 27 0.30 -29.62 18.42
CA ALA A 27 -0.46 -29.16 17.26
C ALA A 27 -1.46 -28.05 17.66
N ALA A 28 -0.94 -26.88 18.03
CA ALA A 28 -1.62 -25.63 17.72
C ALA A 28 -0.67 -24.93 16.73
N GLY A 29 -0.73 -25.23 15.43
CA GLY A 29 -1.90 -24.89 14.64
C GLY A 29 -2.08 -23.37 14.63
N GLY A 30 -0.98 -22.61 14.54
CA GLY A 30 -1.06 -21.19 14.26
C GLY A 30 -1.85 -20.98 12.96
N PRO A 31 -2.68 -19.92 12.87
CA PRO A 31 -3.43 -19.63 11.67
C PRO A 31 -2.46 -19.66 10.49
N GLY A 32 -2.81 -20.46 9.48
CA GLY A 32 -1.99 -20.62 8.30
C GLY A 32 -1.67 -19.24 7.72
N LEU A 33 -0.40 -19.04 7.40
CA LEU A 33 0.02 -18.08 6.40
C LEU A 33 -0.61 -18.52 5.08
N ALA A 34 -1.90 -18.25 4.88
CA ALA A 34 -2.40 -17.95 3.56
C ALA A 34 -1.69 -16.65 3.20
N GLY A 35 -0.50 -16.77 2.61
CA GLY A 35 0.25 -15.64 2.09
C GLY A 35 -0.52 -15.09 0.90
N CYS A 36 -1.56 -14.31 1.17
CA CYS A 36 -1.98 -13.28 0.25
C CYS A 36 -0.72 -12.47 -0.03
N GLY A 37 -0.25 -12.50 -1.28
CA GLY A 37 0.89 -11.70 -1.69
C GLY A 37 0.59 -10.23 -1.43
N ALA A 38 1.62 -9.44 -1.14
CA ALA A 38 1.44 -8.02 -0.92
C ALA A 38 0.78 -7.34 -2.12
N GLU A 39 -0.16 -6.45 -1.84
CA GLU A 39 -0.94 -5.70 -2.80
C GLU A 39 -0.25 -4.38 -3.20
N ILE A 40 -0.75 -3.73 -4.25
CA ILE A 40 -0.30 -2.37 -4.55
C ILE A 40 -0.75 -1.47 -3.39
N GLY A 41 0.21 -0.70 -2.86
CA GLY A 41 0.03 0.20 -1.74
C GLY A 41 0.28 -0.37 -0.35
N ASP A 42 0.65 -1.64 -0.24
CA ASP A 42 1.09 -2.20 1.03
C ASP A 42 2.41 -1.56 1.52
N ALA A 43 2.58 -1.50 2.84
CA ALA A 43 3.81 -1.03 3.48
C ALA A 43 4.94 -2.05 3.28
N CYS A 44 6.17 -1.56 3.15
CA CYS A 44 7.32 -2.41 2.86
C CYS A 44 8.63 -1.76 3.30
N SER A 45 9.63 -2.61 3.52
CA SER A 45 11.00 -2.16 3.79
C SER A 45 11.97 -2.60 2.71
N LEU A 46 11.67 -3.71 2.04
CA LEU A 46 12.48 -4.34 1.01
C LEU A 46 11.59 -4.82 -0.14
N ALA A 47 12.17 -4.92 -1.35
CA ALA A 47 11.42 -5.40 -2.52
C ALA A 47 10.84 -6.82 -2.35
N GLN A 48 11.49 -7.67 -1.55
CA GLN A 48 11.01 -9.02 -1.27
C GLN A 48 9.72 -9.05 -0.44
N ASP A 49 9.43 -7.98 0.31
CA ASP A 49 8.17 -7.82 1.05
C ASP A 49 7.00 -7.70 0.07
N CYS A 50 7.23 -7.04 -1.08
CA CYS A 50 6.21 -6.79 -2.11
C CYS A 50 6.04 -7.95 -3.10
N SER A 51 7.16 -8.48 -3.60
CA SER A 51 7.15 -9.62 -4.51
C SER A 51 8.46 -10.39 -4.39
N PRO A 52 8.45 -11.56 -3.73
CA PRO A 52 9.62 -12.44 -3.66
C PRO A 52 10.15 -12.86 -5.03
N ASN A 53 9.31 -12.81 -6.07
CA ASN A 53 9.63 -13.20 -7.44
C ASN A 53 9.99 -12.01 -8.35
N GLY A 54 9.85 -10.76 -7.89
CA GLY A 54 10.43 -9.58 -8.53
C GLY A 54 9.50 -8.75 -9.43
N ASP A 55 8.19 -8.98 -9.41
CA ASP A 55 7.24 -8.21 -10.25
C ASP A 55 6.87 -6.84 -9.66
N ARG A 56 7.14 -6.63 -8.36
CA ARG A 56 6.85 -5.39 -7.62
C ARG A 56 8.10 -4.93 -6.88
N ILE A 57 8.24 -3.62 -6.74
CA ILE A 57 9.30 -2.97 -5.97
C ILE A 57 8.72 -2.38 -4.69
N CYS A 58 9.60 -2.15 -3.71
CA CYS A 58 9.30 -1.29 -2.57
C CYS A 58 9.80 0.11 -2.86
N ASP A 59 8.90 1.07 -3.12
CA ASP A 59 9.27 2.49 -3.14
C ASP A 59 9.50 2.95 -1.71
N THR A 60 10.76 3.10 -1.32
CA THR A 60 11.18 3.53 0.01
C THR A 60 11.26 5.05 0.17
N THR A 61 10.95 5.81 -0.90
CA THR A 61 10.82 7.27 -0.82
C THR A 61 9.46 7.69 -0.26
N SER A 62 8.47 6.80 -0.39
CA SER A 62 7.18 6.85 0.27
C SER A 62 7.29 6.60 1.78
N ASP A 63 6.44 7.25 2.58
CA ASP A 63 6.36 6.99 4.03
C ASP A 63 5.97 5.54 4.34
N GLU A 64 6.71 4.91 5.24
CA GLU A 64 6.66 3.47 5.56
C GLU A 64 6.82 2.51 4.36
N GLY A 65 7.28 3.02 3.21
CA GLY A 65 7.47 2.29 1.96
C GLY A 65 6.16 1.91 1.26
N TYR A 66 6.15 1.82 -0.07
CA TYR A 66 4.94 1.53 -0.85
C TYR A 66 5.21 0.46 -1.90
N CYS A 67 4.50 -0.67 -1.84
CA CYS A 67 4.56 -1.70 -2.86
C CYS A 67 3.94 -1.21 -4.17
N THR A 68 4.75 -1.15 -5.24
CA THR A 68 4.33 -0.62 -6.54
C THR A 68 5.08 -1.30 -7.70
N ILE A 69 4.71 -0.94 -8.92
CA ILE A 69 5.44 -1.23 -10.15
C ILE A 69 5.84 0.13 -10.75
N GLN A 70 7.14 0.34 -10.94
CA GLN A 70 7.65 1.56 -11.57
C GLN A 70 7.72 1.40 -13.09
N GLY A 71 7.43 2.47 -13.82
CA GLY A 71 7.53 2.50 -15.29
C GLY A 71 6.34 1.84 -15.99
N CYS A 72 5.17 1.85 -15.36
CA CYS A 72 3.94 1.35 -15.95
C CYS A 72 3.47 2.21 -17.16
N ASP A 73 2.52 1.65 -17.91
CA ASP A 73 1.69 2.28 -18.93
C ASP A 73 0.19 1.92 -18.72
N PHE A 74 -0.70 2.47 -19.56
CA PHE A 74 -2.16 2.56 -19.38
C PHE A 74 -2.92 1.25 -19.08
N ASP A 75 -2.35 0.07 -19.36
CA ASP A 75 -2.96 -1.24 -19.11
C ASP A 75 -2.03 -2.26 -18.43
N THR A 76 -0.90 -1.79 -17.91
CA THR A 76 0.17 -2.67 -17.39
C THR A 76 0.08 -2.91 -15.89
N CYS A 77 -0.73 -2.11 -15.18
CA CYS A 77 -0.98 -2.29 -13.75
C CYS A 77 -1.98 -3.45 -13.52
N PRO A 78 -1.89 -4.13 -12.38
CA PRO A 78 -2.90 -5.13 -12.00
C PRO A 78 -4.26 -4.45 -11.71
N GLU A 79 -5.34 -5.22 -11.64
CA GLU A 79 -6.72 -4.69 -11.58
C GLU A 79 -7.00 -3.79 -10.36
N GLU A 80 -6.26 -3.97 -9.26
CA GLU A 80 -6.35 -3.13 -8.06
C GLU A 80 -5.64 -1.76 -8.17
N ALA A 81 -5.02 -1.46 -9.31
CA ALA A 81 -4.17 -0.28 -9.48
C ALA A 81 -4.34 0.40 -10.85
N VAL A 82 -3.99 1.69 -10.89
CA VAL A 82 -3.93 2.51 -12.10
C VAL A 82 -2.52 3.05 -12.27
N CYS A 83 -2.07 3.18 -13.52
CA CYS A 83 -0.78 3.79 -13.79
C CYS A 83 -0.87 5.31 -13.65
N VAL A 84 -0.04 5.90 -12.80
CA VAL A 84 -0.06 7.33 -12.50
C VAL A 84 1.30 7.94 -12.83
N ALA A 85 1.29 9.04 -13.58
CA ALA A 85 2.44 9.89 -13.79
C ALA A 85 2.55 10.96 -12.71
N PHE A 86 3.75 11.10 -12.14
CA PHE A 86 4.17 12.19 -11.29
C PHE A 86 5.32 12.94 -11.96
N PHE A 87 5.46 14.23 -11.66
CA PHE A 87 6.49 15.09 -12.26
C PHE A 87 7.37 15.66 -11.17
N LEU A 88 8.68 15.38 -11.24
CA LEU A 88 9.64 15.74 -10.19
C LEU A 88 10.11 17.20 -10.22
N GLY A 89 9.57 18.02 -11.13
CA GLY A 89 9.84 19.44 -11.18
C GLY A 89 8.71 20.19 -11.88
N SER A 90 8.13 21.18 -11.21
CA SER A 90 7.20 22.13 -11.81
C SER A 90 7.82 23.52 -11.86
N PHE A 91 7.67 24.18 -13.02
CA PHE A 91 7.98 25.59 -13.16
C PHE A 91 6.73 26.39 -12.80
N ALA A 92 6.51 26.62 -11.49
CA ALA A 92 5.35 27.35 -10.97
C ALA A 92 5.16 28.77 -11.57
N ASN A 93 6.16 29.28 -12.30
CA ASN A 93 6.13 30.56 -13.01
C ASN A 93 5.50 30.49 -14.41
N ARG A 94 5.13 29.31 -14.92
CA ARG A 94 4.55 29.13 -16.26
C ARG A 94 3.27 28.29 -16.20
N PRO A 95 2.14 28.90 -15.83
CA PRO A 95 0.86 28.22 -15.80
C PRO A 95 0.40 27.83 -17.21
N CYS A 96 -0.33 26.73 -17.30
CA CYS A 96 -0.94 26.21 -18.51
C CYS A 96 -2.34 25.65 -18.18
N ASP A 97 -3.20 25.51 -19.19
CA ASP A 97 -4.51 24.87 -19.03
C ASP A 97 -4.52 23.54 -19.80
N PRO A 98 -4.59 22.39 -19.11
CA PRO A 98 -4.54 21.08 -19.76
C PRO A 98 -5.71 20.82 -20.71
N ALA A 99 -6.81 21.60 -20.63
CA ALA A 99 -7.94 21.48 -21.54
C ALA A 99 -7.71 22.21 -22.88
N THR A 100 -6.85 23.23 -22.91
CA THR A 100 -6.62 24.05 -24.10
C THR A 100 -5.22 23.90 -24.69
N GLU A 101 -4.26 23.41 -23.92
CA GLU A 101 -2.88 23.21 -24.34
C GLU A 101 -2.76 22.21 -25.50
N ASP A 102 -1.91 22.54 -26.47
CA ASP A 102 -1.72 21.83 -27.75
C ASP A 102 -3.00 21.67 -28.61
N VAL A 103 -4.10 22.29 -28.20
CA VAL A 103 -5.39 22.25 -28.91
C VAL A 103 -5.73 23.63 -29.47
N SER A 104 -5.73 24.64 -28.60
CA SER A 104 -6.09 26.02 -28.93
C SER A 104 -5.13 27.05 -28.32
N THR A 105 -4.36 26.64 -27.31
CA THR A 105 -3.20 27.36 -26.77
C THR A 105 -1.96 26.48 -26.94
N ASP A 106 -0.79 27.10 -27.00
CA ASP A 106 0.51 26.44 -27.07
C ASP A 106 1.45 27.25 -26.18
N VAL A 107 1.38 26.96 -24.88
CA VAL A 107 2.04 27.71 -23.81
C VAL A 107 3.28 27.00 -23.33
N CYS A 108 3.31 25.68 -23.31
CA CYS A 108 4.42 24.82 -22.95
C CYS A 108 5.39 24.64 -24.13
N GLY A 109 6.64 24.27 -23.84
CA GLY A 109 7.69 24.08 -24.82
C GLY A 109 7.57 22.71 -25.46
N PHE A 110 8.33 22.50 -26.54
CA PHE A 110 8.31 21.22 -27.27
C PHE A 110 8.73 20.01 -26.43
N ASP A 111 9.48 20.23 -25.34
CA ASP A 111 9.95 19.21 -24.39
C ASP A 111 9.24 19.29 -23.02
N GLU A 112 8.11 19.99 -22.96
CA GLU A 112 7.30 20.16 -21.76
C GLU A 112 5.89 19.61 -21.97
N LEU A 113 5.20 19.32 -20.87
CA LEU A 113 3.81 18.90 -20.83
C LEU A 113 2.99 19.81 -19.91
N CYS A 114 1.68 19.89 -20.14
CA CYS A 114 0.74 20.49 -19.20
C CYS A 114 -0.06 19.42 -18.43
N PRO A 115 0.37 19.04 -17.21
CA PRO A 115 -0.38 18.11 -16.36
C PRO A 115 -1.58 18.79 -15.70
N LEU A 116 -2.43 18.00 -15.05
CA LEU A 116 -3.60 18.50 -14.29
C LEU A 116 -3.27 19.59 -13.26
N GLU A 117 -2.05 19.60 -12.71
CA GLU A 117 -1.58 20.62 -11.78
C GLU A 117 -1.58 22.04 -12.38
N GLY A 118 -1.56 22.16 -13.72
CA GLY A 118 -1.75 23.43 -14.42
C GLY A 118 -0.48 24.28 -14.56
N PHE A 119 0.70 23.66 -14.54
CA PHE A 119 1.98 24.32 -14.78
C PHE A 119 2.83 23.47 -15.73
N CYS A 120 3.51 24.10 -16.68
CA CYS A 120 4.38 23.36 -17.59
C CYS A 120 5.48 22.63 -16.80
N VAL A 121 5.66 21.34 -17.10
CA VAL A 121 6.68 20.46 -16.51
C VAL A 121 7.55 19.86 -17.61
N PRO A 122 8.86 19.62 -17.37
CA PRO A 122 9.68 18.90 -18.35
C PRO A 122 9.16 17.48 -18.54
N LEU A 123 8.99 17.05 -19.80
CA LEU A 123 8.62 15.67 -20.13
C LEU A 123 9.61 14.66 -19.51
N ALA A 124 10.89 15.00 -19.47
CA ALA A 124 11.94 14.17 -18.89
C ALA A 124 11.85 14.02 -17.36
N SER A 125 11.00 14.79 -16.68
CA SER A 125 10.78 14.69 -15.22
C SER A 125 9.66 13.72 -14.84
N GLU A 126 8.98 13.14 -15.83
CA GLU A 126 7.90 12.19 -15.63
C GLU A 126 8.42 10.88 -15.04
N VAL A 127 7.81 10.44 -13.95
CA VAL A 127 7.99 9.11 -13.36
C VAL A 127 6.62 8.47 -13.18
N ARG A 128 6.55 7.16 -13.44
CA ARG A 128 5.28 6.43 -13.42
C ARG A 128 5.29 5.32 -12.38
N TYR A 129 4.19 5.19 -11.67
CA TYR A 129 3.98 4.16 -10.65
C TYR A 129 2.57 3.60 -10.75
N CYS A 130 2.41 2.30 -10.52
CA CYS A 130 1.09 1.74 -10.25
C CYS A 130 0.65 2.18 -8.85
N MET A 131 -0.46 2.90 -8.78
CA MET A 131 -1.06 3.38 -7.55
C MET A 131 -2.38 2.67 -7.32
N ARG A 132 -2.63 2.23 -6.09
CA ARG A 132 -3.88 1.55 -5.70
C ARG A 132 -5.07 2.44 -6.04
N THR A 133 -6.11 1.89 -6.68
CA THR A 133 -7.36 2.62 -6.91
C THR A 133 -8.14 2.78 -5.61
N CYS A 134 -9.01 3.79 -5.54
CA CYS A 134 -9.84 4.06 -4.38
C CYS A 134 -11.17 4.70 -4.79
N GLU A 135 -12.18 4.58 -3.94
CA GLU A 135 -13.47 5.25 -4.05
C GLU A 135 -13.66 6.29 -2.93
N ALA A 136 -13.01 6.09 -1.80
CA ALA A 136 -13.06 6.95 -0.63
C ALA A 136 -11.69 7.04 0.08
N ALA A 137 -11.56 8.02 0.99
CA ALA A 137 -10.31 8.27 1.70
C ALA A 137 -9.87 7.09 2.60
N ASP A 138 -10.81 6.31 3.13
CA ASP A 138 -10.57 5.16 4.00
C ASP A 138 -10.19 3.88 3.24
N ASP A 139 -10.21 3.89 1.91
CA ASP A 139 -9.59 2.83 1.09
C ASP A 139 -8.06 2.94 1.09
N CYS A 140 -7.54 4.12 1.42
CA CYS A 140 -6.12 4.40 1.51
C CYS A 140 -5.62 4.18 2.94
N ARG A 141 -4.37 3.78 3.06
CA ARG A 141 -3.71 3.63 4.36
C ARG A 141 -3.47 4.97 5.06
N ASP A 142 -3.16 4.93 6.34
CA ASP A 142 -2.79 6.12 7.11
C ASP A 142 -1.65 6.90 6.44
N GLY A 143 -1.75 8.23 6.44
CA GLY A 143 -0.79 9.11 5.74
C GLY A 143 -0.99 9.20 4.23
N TYR A 144 -1.98 8.48 3.66
CA TYR A 144 -2.36 8.54 2.26
C TYR A 144 -3.74 9.15 2.10
N GLU A 145 -4.00 9.71 0.93
CA GLU A 145 -5.28 10.28 0.54
C GLU A 145 -5.75 9.63 -0.77
N CYS A 146 -7.06 9.49 -0.91
CA CYS A 146 -7.67 9.11 -2.19
C CYS A 146 -7.73 10.34 -3.09
N ARG A 147 -6.77 10.48 -4.01
CA ARG A 147 -6.68 11.63 -4.90
C ARG A 147 -7.74 11.51 -6.00
N ASP A 148 -8.79 12.30 -5.86
CA ASP A 148 -9.74 12.58 -6.92
C ASP A 148 -9.22 13.69 -7.86
N ALA A 149 -10.02 14.08 -8.85
CA ALA A 149 -9.67 15.15 -9.78
C ALA A 149 -9.28 16.47 -9.09
N THR A 150 -9.84 16.76 -7.92
CA THR A 150 -9.53 17.99 -7.17
C THR A 150 -8.16 17.89 -6.54
N LEU A 151 -7.87 16.78 -5.86
CA LEU A 151 -6.59 16.55 -5.20
C LEU A 151 -5.45 16.28 -6.19
N MET A 152 -5.72 15.69 -7.36
CA MET A 152 -4.73 15.59 -8.46
C MET A 152 -4.23 16.97 -8.91
N ARG A 153 -5.13 17.96 -9.02
CA ARG A 153 -4.76 19.34 -9.35
C ARG A 153 -3.98 20.03 -8.24
N ALA A 154 -4.30 19.70 -6.97
CA ALA A 154 -3.70 20.36 -5.82
C ALA A 154 -2.34 19.77 -5.43
N HIS A 155 -2.19 18.44 -5.49
CA HIS A 155 -1.06 17.69 -4.93
C HIS A 155 -0.29 16.89 -5.99
N GLY A 156 -0.68 17.01 -7.26
CA GLY A 156 -0.05 16.34 -8.40
C GLY A 156 -0.45 14.88 -8.56
N GLY A 157 0.12 14.27 -9.60
CA GLY A 157 -0.21 12.90 -10.00
C GLY A 157 -1.42 12.87 -10.94
N GLN A 158 -1.31 12.15 -12.06
CA GLN A 158 -2.42 11.96 -12.99
C GLN A 158 -2.41 10.56 -13.63
N PRO A 159 -3.58 9.92 -13.81
CA PRO A 159 -3.64 8.64 -14.51
C PRO A 159 -3.16 8.73 -15.95
N ILE A 160 -2.38 7.73 -16.38
CA ILE A 160 -2.08 7.52 -17.79
C ILE A 160 -3.32 6.94 -18.47
N VAL A 161 -3.76 7.59 -19.54
CA VAL A 161 -4.89 7.15 -20.36
C VAL A 161 -4.40 6.43 -21.61
N ALA A 162 -5.29 5.67 -22.25
CA ALA A 162 -4.97 4.98 -23.50
C ALA A 162 -4.52 5.95 -24.59
N PRO A 163 -3.65 5.52 -25.53
CA PRO A 163 -3.19 6.36 -26.63
C PRO A 163 -4.33 7.01 -27.40
N GLY A 164 -4.23 8.32 -27.63
CA GLY A 164 -5.25 9.11 -28.33
C GLY A 164 -6.47 9.48 -27.48
N GLN A 165 -6.49 9.14 -26.18
CA GLN A 165 -7.43 9.69 -25.22
C GLN A 165 -6.84 10.91 -24.51
N VAL A 166 -7.72 11.83 -24.13
CA VAL A 166 -7.39 12.94 -23.21
C VAL A 166 -7.89 12.58 -21.83
N LEU A 167 -7.22 13.08 -20.80
CA LEU A 167 -7.67 12.90 -19.42
C LEU A 167 -8.97 13.70 -19.22
N GLY A 168 -10.08 13.01 -19.00
CA GLY A 168 -11.40 13.64 -18.84
C GLY A 168 -11.57 14.36 -17.50
N ASP A 169 -12.76 14.90 -17.27
CA ASP A 169 -13.08 15.66 -16.05
C ASP A 169 -13.15 14.82 -14.77
N ALA A 170 -13.31 13.49 -14.92
CA ALA A 170 -13.43 12.52 -13.83
C ALA A 170 -12.41 11.39 -14.01
N PRO A 171 -11.10 11.65 -13.84
CA PRO A 171 -10.06 10.63 -13.89
C PRO A 171 -10.24 9.60 -12.76
N GLN A 172 -9.75 8.37 -12.99
CA GLN A 172 -9.76 7.29 -12.00
C GLN A 172 -9.02 7.74 -10.72
N PRO A 173 -9.68 7.78 -9.55
CA PRO A 173 -9.01 8.12 -8.30
C PRO A 173 -8.01 7.06 -7.87
N PHE A 174 -6.97 7.49 -7.15
CA PHE A 174 -5.89 6.63 -6.67
C PHE A 174 -5.36 7.08 -5.30
N CYS A 175 -4.87 6.13 -4.52
CA CYS A 175 -4.18 6.42 -3.26
C CYS A 175 -2.78 6.95 -3.54
N ALA A 176 -2.45 8.09 -2.94
CA ALA A 176 -1.09 8.63 -2.92
C ALA A 176 -0.81 9.27 -1.56
N GLN A 177 0.47 9.43 -1.24
CA GLN A 177 0.86 10.01 0.04
C GLN A 177 0.27 11.42 0.17
N ALA A 178 -0.39 11.70 1.29
CA ALA A 178 -0.89 13.04 1.56
C ALA A 178 0.31 13.99 1.76
N PRO A 179 0.25 15.24 1.26
CA PRO A 179 1.29 16.22 1.54
C PRO A 179 1.47 16.39 3.04
N VAL A 180 2.73 16.42 3.49
CA VAL A 180 3.03 16.73 4.89
C VAL A 180 2.60 18.18 5.14
N VAL A 181 1.52 18.35 5.89
CA VAL A 181 1.09 19.67 6.36
C VAL A 181 2.08 20.08 7.45
N LEU A 182 3.08 20.90 7.07
CA LEU A 182 3.98 21.50 8.05
C LEU A 182 3.15 22.42 8.96
N PRO A 183 3.22 22.26 10.30
CA PRO A 183 2.46 23.06 11.25
C PRO A 183 2.90 24.54 11.30
#